data_AF-A0A699YFG9-F1
#
_entry.id   AF-A0A699YFG9-F1
#
_cell.length_a   1.000
_cell.length_b   1.000
_cell.length_c   1.000
_cell.angle_alpha   90.00
_cell.angle_beta   90.00
_cell.angle_gamma   90.00
#
_symmetry.space_group_name_H-M   'P 1'
#
loop_
_entity.id
_entity.type
_entity.pdbx_description
1 polymer ?
#
loop_
_entity_poly.entity_id
_entity_poly.type
_entity_poly.pdbx_seq_one_letter_code
_entity_poly.pdbx_strand_id
1 'polypeptide(L)'
;MAVDISIATQSGPEAAAYLAKQVAANRALRPLVLVLKAYLKVKELNEVASGGLSSYGLTYMVLAHLMEEGRQGRDVEDLGLMLLSQVVSVKDGGIVGRNLASHYRNMDRICCLDPLTGRDCTEGTYRSDEVLAALRSAHYGLEELLAKYPKDCPSDLDILGGLINGGWGGEATDEQYTRLLPADDDYVA
;
A
#
# COMPACT_ATOMS: atom_id res chain seq x y z
N MET A 1 -13.50 -12.81 -21.11
CA MET A 1 -13.40 -12.85 -19.63
C MET A 1 -12.70 -14.15 -19.27
N ALA A 2 -11.58 -14.07 -18.55
CA ALA A 2 -11.04 -15.22 -17.86
C ALA A 2 -11.78 -15.35 -16.51
N VAL A 3 -12.24 -16.54 -16.19
CA VAL A 3 -12.93 -16.83 -14.92
C VAL A 3 -12.12 -17.90 -14.22
N ASP A 4 -11.74 -17.63 -12.98
CA ASP A 4 -11.10 -18.60 -12.10
C ASP A 4 -12.17 -19.21 -11.17
N ILE A 5 -12.14 -20.52 -11.00
CA ILE A 5 -13.10 -21.26 -10.16
C ILE A 5 -12.31 -22.06 -9.14
N SER A 6 -12.29 -21.58 -7.91
CA SER A 6 -11.71 -22.28 -6.77
C SER A 6 -12.79 -23.02 -5.98
N ILE A 7 -12.57 -24.30 -5.69
CA ILE A 7 -13.37 -25.05 -4.70
C ILE A 7 -12.69 -24.86 -3.34
N ALA A 8 -12.97 -23.74 -2.68
CA ALA A 8 -12.38 -23.36 -1.40
C ALA A 8 -13.45 -23.04 -0.35
N THR A 9 -13.01 -22.88 0.90
CA THR A 9 -13.80 -22.43 2.05
C THR A 9 -14.45 -21.05 1.84
N GLN A 10 -15.40 -20.67 2.71
CA GLN A 10 -16.12 -19.37 2.69
C GLN A 10 -15.22 -18.12 2.77
N SER A 11 -13.92 -18.29 3.06
CA SER A 11 -12.95 -17.21 3.26
C SER A 11 -12.83 -16.23 2.08
N GLY A 12 -12.87 -16.71 0.83
CA GLY A 12 -12.80 -15.85 -0.36
C GLY A 12 -14.02 -14.91 -0.50
N PRO A 13 -15.24 -15.45 -0.53
CA PRO A 13 -16.46 -14.66 -0.52
C PRO A 13 -16.59 -13.69 0.68
N GLU A 14 -16.20 -14.12 1.88
CA GLU A 14 -16.21 -13.27 3.08
C GLU A 14 -15.24 -12.09 2.96
N ALA A 15 -14.02 -12.33 2.49
CA ALA A 15 -13.04 -11.28 2.24
C ALA A 15 -13.51 -10.28 1.16
N ALA A 16 -14.11 -10.78 0.08
CA ALA A 16 -14.68 -9.93 -0.96
C ALA A 16 -15.83 -9.07 -0.42
N ALA A 17 -16.71 -9.64 0.40
CA ALA A 17 -17.80 -8.91 1.05
C ALA A 17 -17.28 -7.86 2.04
N TYR A 18 -16.22 -8.17 2.78
CA TYR A 18 -15.55 -7.22 3.66
C TYR A 18 -14.97 -6.05 2.87
N LEU A 19 -14.17 -6.33 1.83
CA LEU A 19 -13.58 -5.29 0.98
C LEU A 19 -14.64 -4.43 0.29
N ALA A 20 -15.75 -5.02 -0.16
CA ALA A 20 -16.85 -4.26 -0.76
C ALA A 20 -17.45 -3.23 0.22
N LYS A 21 -17.58 -3.59 1.51
CA LYS A 21 -18.03 -2.65 2.56
C LYS A 21 -17.00 -1.54 2.77
N GLN A 22 -15.72 -1.88 2.77
CA GLN A 22 -14.64 -0.90 2.97
C GLN A 22 -14.49 0.07 1.80
N VAL A 23 -14.70 -0.40 0.57
CA VAL A 23 -14.77 0.45 -0.63
C VAL A 23 -15.98 1.38 -0.58
N ALA A 24 -17.11 0.92 -0.03
CA ALA A 24 -18.29 1.77 0.16
C ALA A 24 -18.08 2.82 1.26
N ALA A 25 -17.33 2.49 2.31
CA ALA A 25 -17.00 3.40 3.41
C ALA A 25 -15.92 4.43 3.04
N ASN A 26 -14.90 4.02 2.27
CA ASN A 26 -13.73 4.83 1.94
C ASN A 26 -13.71 5.19 0.45
N ARG A 27 -14.21 6.38 0.10
CA ARG A 27 -14.30 6.83 -1.31
C ARG A 27 -12.93 6.91 -2.01
N ALA A 28 -11.85 7.17 -1.27
CA ALA A 28 -10.49 7.25 -1.79
C ALA A 28 -9.87 5.87 -2.09
N LEU A 29 -10.38 4.78 -1.50
CA LEU A 29 -9.77 3.44 -1.62
C LEU A 29 -9.75 2.95 -3.06
N ARG A 30 -10.90 3.03 -3.75
CA ARG A 30 -11.03 2.55 -5.12
C ARG A 30 -10.11 3.27 -6.11
N PRO A 31 -10.09 4.62 -6.20
CA PRO A 31 -9.20 5.30 -7.13
C PRO A 31 -7.73 5.06 -6.80
N LEU A 32 -7.32 5.07 -5.53
CA LEU A 32 -5.93 4.80 -5.13
C LEU A 32 -5.47 3.39 -5.51
N VAL A 33 -6.27 2.37 -5.19
CA VAL A 33 -5.96 0.98 -5.54
C VAL A 33 -5.87 0.80 -7.06
N LEU A 34 -6.73 1.46 -7.84
CA LEU A 34 -6.69 1.36 -9.29
C LEU A 34 -5.41 1.99 -9.88
N VAL A 35 -5.01 3.17 -9.40
CA VAL A 35 -3.79 3.85 -9.86
C VAL A 35 -2.55 3.02 -9.49
N LEU A 36 -2.44 2.59 -8.24
CA LEU A 36 -1.29 1.78 -7.78
C LEU A 36 -1.25 0.42 -8.47
N LYS A 37 -2.39 -0.23 -8.69
CA LYS A 37 -2.45 -1.50 -9.41
C LYS A 37 -2.03 -1.34 -10.86
N ALA A 38 -2.45 -0.28 -11.54
CA ALA A 38 -2.02 0.00 -12.91
C ALA A 38 -0.52 0.30 -12.98
N TYR A 39 0.00 1.08 -12.02
CA TYR A 39 1.42 1.38 -11.90
C TYR A 39 2.28 0.12 -11.67
N LEU A 40 1.92 -0.71 -10.69
CA LEU A 40 2.62 -1.97 -10.41
C LEU A 40 2.53 -2.96 -11.58
N LYS A 41 1.44 -2.92 -12.35
CA LYS A 41 1.30 -3.72 -13.56
C LYS A 41 2.33 -3.33 -14.63
N VAL A 42 2.55 -2.04 -14.84
CA VAL A 42 3.58 -1.56 -15.78
C VAL A 42 4.99 -1.91 -15.30
N LYS A 43 5.22 -1.97 -13.99
CA LYS A 43 6.48 -2.43 -13.40
C LYS A 43 6.62 -3.96 -13.31
N GLU A 44 5.64 -4.73 -13.78
CA GLU A 44 5.61 -6.21 -13.68
C GLU A 44 5.69 -6.74 -12.24
N LEU A 45 5.11 -5.99 -11.30
CA LEU A 45 5.09 -6.24 -9.86
C LEU A 45 3.69 -6.53 -9.31
N ASN A 46 2.71 -6.81 -10.18
CA ASN A 46 1.30 -6.99 -9.79
C ASN A 46 0.86 -8.46 -9.64
N GLU A 47 1.78 -9.42 -9.82
CA GLU A 47 1.50 -10.86 -9.83
C GLU A 47 2.35 -11.56 -8.77
N VAL A 48 1.69 -12.34 -7.91
CA VAL A 48 2.38 -13.11 -6.85
C VAL A 48 3.26 -14.22 -7.45
N ALA A 49 2.84 -14.79 -8.59
CA ALA A 49 3.58 -15.85 -9.25
C ALA A 49 5.00 -15.41 -9.68
N SER A 50 5.17 -14.13 -10.01
CA SER A 50 6.48 -13.51 -10.31
C SER A 50 7.12 -12.81 -9.11
N GLY A 51 6.60 -13.05 -7.90
CA GLY A 51 7.09 -12.46 -6.65
C GLY A 51 6.65 -11.04 -6.37
N GLY A 52 5.75 -10.49 -7.18
CA GLY A 52 5.13 -9.19 -6.97
C GLY A 52 3.99 -9.22 -5.96
N LEU A 53 3.32 -8.08 -5.83
CA LEU A 53 2.26 -7.85 -4.85
C LEU A 53 0.90 -8.29 -5.39
N SER A 54 0.15 -9.04 -4.58
CA SER A 54 -1.21 -9.45 -4.94
C SER A 54 -2.17 -8.26 -4.96
N SER A 55 -3.19 -8.31 -5.81
CA SER A 55 -4.26 -7.29 -5.78
C SER A 55 -4.98 -7.23 -4.43
N TYR A 56 -5.07 -8.37 -3.74
CA TYR A 56 -5.68 -8.49 -2.43
C TYR A 56 -4.84 -7.80 -1.35
N GLY A 57 -3.54 -8.09 -1.30
CA GLY A 57 -2.58 -7.48 -0.38
C GLY A 57 -2.43 -5.98 -0.62
N LEU A 58 -2.32 -5.55 -1.87
CA LEU A 58 -2.32 -4.12 -2.23
C LEU A 58 -3.58 -3.41 -1.69
N THR A 59 -4.75 -4.02 -1.84
CA THR A 59 -6.00 -3.41 -1.38
C THR A 59 -6.01 -3.24 0.14
N TYR A 60 -5.53 -4.23 0.90
CA TYR A 60 -5.44 -4.12 2.34
C TYR A 60 -4.38 -3.14 2.82
N MET A 61 -3.23 -3.08 2.16
CA MET A 61 -2.20 -2.10 2.46
C MET A 61 -2.73 -0.67 2.31
N VAL A 62 -3.43 -0.37 1.21
CA VAL A 62 -4.05 0.95 0.99
C VAL A 62 -5.19 1.19 1.98
N LEU A 63 -6.01 0.18 2.29
CA LEU A 63 -7.10 0.31 3.24
C LEU A 63 -6.61 0.64 4.65
N ALA A 64 -5.62 -0.10 5.15
CA ALA A 64 -5.06 0.15 6.47
C ALA A 64 -4.39 1.52 6.55
N HIS A 65 -3.81 2.00 5.45
CA HIS A 65 -3.34 3.38 5.39
C HIS A 65 -4.47 4.38 5.57
N LEU A 66 -5.55 4.26 4.79
CA LEU A 66 -6.71 5.15 4.94
C LEU A 66 -7.33 5.09 6.35
N MET A 67 -7.28 3.93 7.01
CA MET A 67 -7.77 3.76 8.38
C MET A 67 -6.88 4.49 9.40
N GLU A 68 -5.56 4.39 9.26
CA GLU A 68 -4.62 5.09 10.15
C GLU A 68 -4.67 6.62 9.96
N GLU A 69 -4.81 7.09 8.71
CA GLU A 69 -5.04 8.52 8.43
C GLU A 69 -6.31 9.02 9.12
N GLY A 70 -7.42 8.28 9.00
CA GLY A 70 -8.67 8.60 9.68
C GLY A 70 -8.55 8.60 11.21
N ARG A 71 -7.60 7.84 11.77
CA ARG A 71 -7.34 7.75 13.22
C ARG A 71 -6.47 8.90 13.73
N GLN A 72 -5.49 9.32 12.94
CA GLN A 72 -4.54 10.37 13.31
C GLN A 72 -5.01 11.78 12.96
N GLY A 73 -6.06 11.92 12.15
CA GLY A 73 -6.57 13.22 11.71
C GLY A 73 -5.56 14.03 10.92
N ARG A 74 -4.54 13.37 10.36
CA ARG A 74 -3.50 13.95 9.50
C ARG A 74 -3.99 13.98 8.06
N ASP A 75 -3.45 14.94 7.30
CA ASP A 75 -3.79 15.18 5.90
C ASP A 75 -2.71 14.49 5.04
N VAL A 76 -3.06 13.33 4.46
CA VAL A 76 -2.55 12.69 3.22
C VAL A 76 -1.03 12.46 3.01
N GLU A 77 -0.13 12.98 3.86
CA GLU A 77 1.28 13.16 3.47
C GLU A 77 2.17 11.90 3.44
N ASP A 78 1.75 10.71 3.92
CA ASP A 78 2.72 9.60 4.10
C ASP A 78 2.28 8.20 3.65
N LEU A 79 1.60 8.11 2.50
CA LEU A 79 1.32 6.81 1.86
C LEU A 79 2.61 6.01 1.62
N GLY A 80 3.70 6.67 1.21
CA GLY A 80 4.98 6.00 0.93
C GLY A 80 5.65 5.44 2.17
N LEU A 81 5.79 6.23 3.23
CA LEU A 81 6.48 5.82 4.47
C LEU A 81 5.73 4.74 5.24
N MET A 82 4.40 4.80 5.23
CA MET A 82 3.56 3.79 5.88
C MET A 82 3.68 2.43 5.17
N LEU A 83 3.77 2.43 3.84
CA LEU A 83 3.96 1.21 3.05
C LEU A 83 5.41 0.67 3.12
N LEU A 84 6.39 1.54 3.39
CA LEU A 84 7.82 1.23 3.35
C LEU A 84 8.41 0.56 4.60
N SER A 85 7.76 0.71 5.76
CA SER A 85 8.45 0.43 7.03
C SER A 85 7.79 -0.60 7.94
N GLN A 86 6.54 -0.99 7.68
CA GLN A 86 5.71 -1.52 8.75
C GLN A 86 4.84 -2.72 8.38
N VAL A 87 4.57 -3.51 9.41
CA VAL A 87 3.54 -4.55 9.37
C VAL A 87 2.18 -3.86 9.45
N VAL A 88 1.33 -4.14 8.48
CA VAL A 88 0.06 -3.44 8.31
C VAL A 88 -1.08 -4.39 8.70
N SER A 89 -1.82 -4.08 9.76
CA SER A 89 -3.02 -4.83 10.16
C SER A 89 -4.27 -3.98 10.07
N VAL A 90 -5.13 -4.34 9.13
CA VAL A 90 -6.44 -3.70 8.95
C VAL A 90 -7.34 -3.95 10.17
N LYS A 91 -7.14 -5.08 10.87
CA LYS A 91 -7.94 -5.46 12.05
C LYS A 91 -7.65 -4.57 13.25
N ASP A 92 -6.39 -4.20 13.42
CA ASP A 92 -5.91 -3.42 14.57
C ASP A 92 -5.92 -1.91 14.29
N GLY A 93 -6.49 -1.51 13.16
CA GLY A 93 -6.73 -0.11 12.83
C GLY A 93 -5.61 0.57 12.06
N GLY A 94 -4.64 -0.17 11.51
CA GLY A 94 -3.56 0.41 10.71
C GLY A 94 -2.20 -0.25 10.92
N ILE A 95 -1.19 0.58 11.12
CA ILE A 95 0.19 0.16 11.40
C ILE A 95 0.24 -0.63 12.70
N VAL A 96 0.91 -1.78 12.67
CA VAL A 96 1.22 -2.56 13.86
C VAL A 96 2.69 -2.40 14.22
N GLY A 97 2.95 -2.00 15.47
CA GLY A 97 4.30 -1.85 15.99
C GLY A 97 5.13 -3.14 15.91
N ARG A 98 6.46 -2.97 15.77
CA ARG A 98 7.45 -4.04 15.54
C ARG A 98 7.37 -5.18 16.59
N ASN A 99 6.88 -4.90 17.79
CA ASN A 99 6.71 -5.88 18.87
C ASN A 99 5.57 -6.90 18.62
N LEU A 100 4.44 -6.51 18.01
CA LEU A 100 3.41 -7.47 17.60
C LEU A 100 3.84 -8.21 16.32
N ALA A 101 4.65 -7.55 15.50
CA ALA A 101 5.27 -8.12 14.30
C ALA A 101 6.35 -9.18 14.61
N SER A 102 6.85 -9.27 15.84
CA SER A 102 7.82 -10.30 16.27
C SER A 102 7.34 -11.74 16.06
N HIS A 103 6.03 -11.95 15.99
CA HIS A 103 5.42 -13.25 15.67
C HIS A 103 5.52 -13.60 14.17
N TYR A 104 5.80 -12.61 13.31
CA TYR A 104 5.96 -12.77 11.87
C TYR A 104 7.47 -12.72 11.54
N ARG A 105 8.08 -13.90 11.40
CA ARG A 105 9.51 -14.08 11.11
C ARG A 105 9.86 -13.60 9.69
N ASN A 106 10.23 -12.33 9.56
CA ASN A 106 11.18 -11.73 8.59
C ASN A 106 10.80 -10.26 8.45
N MET A 107 11.52 -9.39 9.15
CA MET A 107 11.26 -7.95 9.14
C MET A 107 11.81 -7.24 7.88
N ASP A 108 12.50 -7.98 7.00
CA ASP A 108 13.02 -7.49 5.72
C ASP A 108 11.98 -7.60 4.58
N ARG A 109 10.72 -7.87 4.91
CA ARG A 109 9.65 -8.13 3.92
C ARG A 109 8.39 -7.37 4.26
N ILE A 110 7.62 -7.02 3.23
CA ILE A 110 6.28 -6.47 3.39
C ILE A 110 5.43 -7.52 4.11
N CYS A 111 4.70 -7.12 5.15
CA CYS A 111 3.76 -7.97 5.87
C CYS A 111 2.43 -7.23 6.03
N CYS A 112 1.36 -7.79 5.48
CA CYS A 112 0.01 -7.24 5.60
C CYS A 112 -0.94 -8.33 6.07
N LEU A 113 -1.59 -8.12 7.21
CA LEU A 113 -2.45 -9.11 7.82
C LEU A 113 -3.89 -8.97 7.32
N ASP A 114 -4.44 -10.07 6.82
CA ASP A 114 -5.87 -10.17 6.53
C ASP A 114 -6.65 -10.07 7.84
N PRO A 115 -7.57 -9.10 7.99
CA PRO A 115 -8.32 -8.91 9.22
C PRO A 115 -9.26 -10.06 9.58
N LEU A 116 -9.64 -10.90 8.60
CA LEU A 116 -10.55 -12.01 8.82
C LEU A 116 -9.81 -13.25 9.30
N THR A 117 -8.66 -13.56 8.69
CA THR A 117 -7.91 -14.79 8.97
C THR A 117 -6.70 -14.59 9.87
N GLY A 118 -6.21 -13.36 10.02
CA GLY A 118 -4.96 -13.02 10.70
C GLY A 118 -3.71 -13.50 9.95
N ARG A 119 -3.85 -13.98 8.71
CA ARG A 119 -2.71 -14.46 7.90
C ARG A 119 -2.06 -13.30 7.16
N ASP A 120 -0.76 -13.43 6.93
CA ASP A 120 -0.03 -12.54 6.05
C ASP A 120 -0.46 -12.77 4.59
N CYS A 121 -1.13 -11.79 4.00
CA CYS A 121 -1.58 -11.81 2.61
C CYS A 121 -0.49 -11.38 1.60
N THR A 122 0.69 -11.03 2.11
CA THR A 122 1.88 -10.63 1.33
C THR A 122 3.01 -11.66 1.38
N GLU A 123 2.82 -12.81 2.04
CA GLU A 123 3.81 -13.88 2.19
C GLU A 123 4.47 -14.32 0.86
N GLY A 124 3.70 -14.32 -0.24
CA GLY A 124 4.18 -14.68 -1.58
C GLY A 124 5.02 -13.60 -2.29
N THR A 125 5.13 -12.40 -1.73
CA THR A 125 5.82 -11.25 -2.33
C THR A 125 7.32 -11.34 -2.03
N TYR A 126 8.07 -12.15 -2.77
CA TYR A 126 9.52 -12.31 -2.53
C TYR A 126 10.37 -11.18 -3.12
N ARG A 127 9.85 -10.41 -4.09
CA ARG A 127 10.49 -9.18 -4.61
C ARG A 127 10.04 -7.96 -3.79
N SER A 128 10.05 -8.10 -2.46
CA SER A 128 9.57 -7.05 -1.55
C SER A 128 10.32 -5.73 -1.77
N ASP A 129 11.65 -5.77 -1.94
CA ASP A 129 12.47 -4.58 -2.17
C ASP A 129 12.06 -3.80 -3.42
N GLU A 130 11.78 -4.51 -4.53
CA GLU A 130 11.36 -3.87 -5.78
C GLU A 130 9.95 -3.29 -5.68
N VAL A 131 9.04 -3.98 -4.99
CA VAL A 131 7.69 -3.47 -4.70
C VAL A 131 7.77 -2.21 -3.85
N LEU A 132 8.59 -2.24 -2.79
CA LEU A 132 8.81 -1.09 -1.93
C LEU A 132 9.44 0.08 -2.70
N ALA A 133 10.48 -0.16 -3.50
CA ALA A 133 11.10 0.88 -4.33
C ALA A 133 10.13 1.46 -5.39
N ALA A 134 9.24 0.64 -5.93
CA ALA A 134 8.21 1.11 -6.85
C ALA A 134 7.17 1.98 -6.13
N LEU A 135 6.64 1.52 -4.99
CA LEU A 135 5.69 2.30 -4.18
C LEU A 135 6.31 3.61 -3.68
N ARG A 136 7.60 3.58 -3.34
CA ARG A 136 8.43 4.73 -2.99
C ARG A 136 8.48 5.76 -4.12
N SER A 137 8.82 5.31 -5.31
CA SER A 137 8.86 6.15 -6.51
C SER A 137 7.48 6.74 -6.83
N ALA A 138 6.42 5.94 -6.65
CA ALA A 138 5.05 6.40 -6.86
C ALA A 138 4.66 7.49 -5.85
N HIS A 139 5.04 7.35 -4.58
CA HIS A 139 4.78 8.35 -3.55
C HIS A 139 5.43 9.69 -3.89
N TYR A 140 6.71 9.73 -4.26
CA TYR A 140 7.33 10.99 -4.66
C TYR A 140 6.69 11.63 -5.88
N GLY A 141 6.35 10.83 -6.89
CA GLY A 141 5.65 11.36 -8.06
C GLY A 141 4.29 11.97 -7.70
N LEU A 142 3.60 11.45 -6.68
CA LEU A 142 2.36 12.02 -6.17
C LEU A 142 2.59 13.27 -5.31
N GLU A 143 3.62 13.28 -4.45
CA GLU A 143 4.01 14.45 -3.65
C GLU A 143 4.41 15.64 -4.52
N GLU A 144 5.23 15.41 -5.54
CA GLU A 144 5.60 16.44 -6.52
C GLU A 144 4.38 17.01 -7.24
N LEU A 145 3.41 16.14 -7.55
CA LEU A 145 2.16 16.52 -8.20
C LEU A 145 1.27 17.34 -7.25
N LEU A 146 1.17 16.96 -5.98
CA LEU A 146 0.47 17.73 -4.93
C LEU A 146 1.13 19.11 -4.73
N ALA A 147 2.46 19.16 -4.66
CA ALA A 147 3.21 20.41 -4.54
C ALA A 147 2.98 21.34 -5.74
N LYS A 148 2.84 20.77 -6.94
CA LYS A 148 2.58 21.52 -8.18
C LYS A 148 1.11 21.93 -8.34
N TYR A 149 0.17 21.16 -7.81
CA TYR A 149 -1.27 21.39 -7.89
C TYR A 149 -1.95 21.32 -6.51
N PRO A 150 -1.69 22.27 -5.60
CA PRO A 150 -2.10 22.18 -4.20
C PRO A 150 -3.60 22.37 -3.94
N LYS A 151 -4.40 22.73 -4.96
CA LYS A 151 -5.84 23.04 -4.80
C LYS A 151 -6.74 22.29 -5.76
N ASP A 152 -6.30 22.14 -7.01
CA ASP A 152 -7.05 21.42 -8.02
C ASP A 152 -6.08 20.82 -9.04
N CYS A 153 -6.21 19.52 -9.26
CA CYS A 153 -5.49 18.81 -10.31
C CYS A 153 -6.28 18.91 -11.62
N PRO A 154 -5.63 19.19 -12.77
CA PRO A 154 -6.30 19.12 -14.07
C PRO A 154 -6.97 17.76 -14.28
N SER A 155 -8.20 17.76 -14.78
CA SER A 155 -9.00 16.54 -14.96
C SER A 155 -8.51 15.64 -16.10
N ASP A 156 -7.70 16.19 -17.00
CA ASP A 156 -7.03 15.53 -18.12
C ASP A 156 -5.59 15.11 -17.81
N LEU A 157 -5.14 15.30 -16.56
CA LEU A 157 -3.78 14.98 -16.17
C LEU A 157 -3.53 13.48 -16.19
N ASP A 158 -2.52 13.06 -16.97
CA ASP A 158 -2.07 11.67 -17.00
C ASP A 158 -1.18 11.35 -15.80
N ILE A 159 -1.83 11.09 -14.67
CA ILE A 159 -1.17 10.70 -13.41
C ILE A 159 -0.33 9.43 -13.64
N LEU A 160 -0.86 8.44 -14.36
CA LEU A 160 -0.15 7.17 -14.59
C LEU A 160 1.09 7.35 -15.46
N GLY A 161 1.00 8.06 -16.58
CA GLY A 161 2.15 8.39 -17.41
C GLY A 161 3.19 9.20 -16.64
N GLY A 162 2.75 10.08 -15.75
CA GLY A 162 3.58 10.80 -14.80
C GLY A 162 4.41 9.89 -13.89
N LEU A 163 3.74 8.94 -13.22
CA LEU A 163 4.37 7.98 -12.30
C LEU A 163 5.31 7.01 -13.03
N ILE A 164 4.96 6.60 -14.25
CA ILE A 164 5.74 5.62 -15.03
C ILE A 164 7.04 6.24 -15.55
N ASN A 165 6.96 7.46 -16.09
CA ASN A 165 8.07 8.12 -16.77
C ASN A 165 8.96 8.94 -15.83
N GLY A 166 8.68 8.97 -14.52
CA GLY A 166 9.39 9.85 -13.58
C GLY A 166 9.19 11.34 -13.90
N GLY A 167 8.08 11.66 -14.57
CA GLY A 167 7.87 12.89 -15.35
C GLY A 167 7.72 14.19 -14.54
N TRP A 168 8.01 14.17 -13.25
CA TRP A 168 7.82 15.32 -12.35
C TRP A 168 9.08 15.73 -11.58
N GLY A 169 10.20 15.03 -11.80
CA GLY A 169 11.54 15.52 -11.49
C GLY A 169 12.02 15.36 -10.05
N GLY A 170 12.53 14.17 -9.71
CA GLY A 170 13.37 13.95 -8.53
C GLY A 170 13.57 12.47 -8.20
N GLU A 171 14.75 11.91 -8.47
CA GLU A 171 15.19 10.69 -7.77
C GLU A 171 15.50 11.10 -6.32
N ALA A 172 14.60 10.80 -5.40
CA ALA A 172 14.89 10.99 -3.99
C ALA A 172 15.86 9.92 -3.50
N THR A 173 16.92 10.38 -2.86
CA THR A 173 18.00 9.55 -2.32
C THR A 173 17.58 8.89 -1.00
N ASP A 174 18.05 7.67 -0.74
CA ASP A 174 17.80 6.88 0.49
C ASP A 174 17.97 7.66 1.81
N GLU A 175 18.79 8.72 1.83
CA GLU A 175 19.01 9.58 3.01
C GLU A 175 17.78 10.41 3.43
N GLN A 176 16.87 10.76 2.51
CA GLN A 176 15.64 11.47 2.86
C GLN A 176 14.66 10.57 3.64
N TYR A 177 14.76 9.26 3.46
CA TYR A 177 13.90 8.27 4.13
C TYR A 177 14.27 8.01 5.58
N THR A 178 15.56 7.85 5.88
CA THR A 178 16.02 7.54 7.25
C THR A 178 15.63 8.65 8.24
N ARG A 179 15.43 9.89 7.76
CA ARG A 179 14.97 11.01 8.59
C ARG A 179 13.46 11.05 8.83
N LEU A 180 12.67 10.42 7.96
CA LEU A 180 11.21 10.46 8.02
C LEU A 180 10.62 9.19 8.68
N LEU A 181 11.42 8.14 8.85
CA LEU A 181 11.04 7.02 9.71
C LEU A 181 10.99 7.53 11.16
N PRO A 182 9.82 7.52 11.83
CA PRO A 182 9.74 7.73 13.27
C PRO A 182 10.79 6.88 14.00
N ALA A 183 11.45 7.49 14.98
CA ALA A 183 12.47 6.82 15.77
C ALA A 183 11.84 5.57 16.42
N ASP A 184 12.63 4.51 16.59
CA ASP A 184 12.14 3.24 17.16
C ASP A 184 11.42 3.41 18.53
N ASP A 185 11.64 4.53 19.22
CA ASP A 185 11.00 4.91 20.49
C ASP A 185 9.58 5.51 20.37
N ASP A 186 9.16 6.01 19.20
CA ASP A 186 7.87 6.71 19.03
C ASP A 186 6.64 5.77 18.90
N TYR A 187 6.87 4.46 18.88
CA TYR A 187 5.82 3.43 18.72
C TYR A 187 5.55 2.58 19.97
N VAL A 188 6.09 2.99 21.12
CA VAL A 188 5.80 2.35 22.42
C VAL A 188 4.67 3.10 23.11
N ALA A 189 3.43 2.78 22.74
CA ALA A 189 2.23 3.12 23.51
C ALA A 189 1.24 1.96 23.47
#